data_AF-R9JNW8-F1
#
_entry.id   AF-R9JNW8-F1
#
_cell.length_a   1.000
_cell.length_b   1.000
_cell.length_c   1.000
_cell.angle_alpha   90.00
_cell.angle_beta   90.00
_cell.angle_gamma   90.00
#
_symmetry.space_group_name_H-M   'P 1'
#
loop_
_entity.id
_entity.type
_entity.pdbx_description
1 polymer ?
#
loop_
_entity_poly.entity_id
_entity_poly.type
_entity_poly.pdbx_seq_one_letter_code
_entity_poly.pdbx_strand_id
1 'polypeptide(L)'
;MKRGCAPYAEWLGQKENPQGKGWAAGEKYGEKILSILKAVVSEGKVQFMESLTLSAPYMVRVAIPDLNIRKGPGTDFPKTGKFTGVGIFTVVEEQDGWGLLKAYAEKRDGWISLAFATRI
;
A
#
# COMPACT_ATOMS: atom_id res chain seq x y z
N MET A 1 26.31 0.09 24.29
CA MET A 1 25.06 -0.40 23.67
C MET A 1 24.55 -1.56 24.50
N LYS A 2 23.39 -1.43 25.17
CA LYS A 2 22.79 -2.50 25.98
C LYS A 2 21.88 -3.31 25.06
N ARG A 3 22.19 -4.59 24.82
CA ARG A 3 21.33 -5.49 24.04
C ARG A 3 20.21 -5.96 24.95
N GLY A 4 18.96 -5.69 24.58
CA GLY A 4 17.76 -6.20 25.25
C GLY A 4 16.83 -6.78 24.21
N CYS A 5 16.26 -7.95 24.50
CA CYS A 5 15.19 -8.55 23.72
C CYS A 5 13.88 -8.33 24.47
N ALA A 6 12.80 -7.96 23.77
CA ALA A 6 11.48 -7.95 24.37
C ALA A 6 11.08 -9.39 24.74
N PRO A 7 10.54 -9.65 25.95
CA PRO A 7 10.15 -11.00 26.35
C PRO A 7 8.97 -11.55 25.54
N TYR A 8 8.18 -10.68 24.91
CA TYR A 8 7.02 -11.05 24.08
C TYR A 8 6.98 -10.23 22.78
N ALA A 9 6.60 -10.86 21.67
CA ALA A 9 6.51 -10.22 20.36
C ALA A 9 5.38 -9.16 20.28
N GLU A 10 4.35 -9.31 21.11
CA GLU A 10 3.20 -8.41 21.18
C GLU A 10 3.58 -7.02 21.73
N TRP A 11 4.74 -6.92 22.40
CA TRP A 11 5.27 -5.69 22.99
C TRP A 11 6.30 -5.00 22.07
N LEU A 12 6.24 -5.29 20.77
CA LEU A 12 7.03 -4.62 19.76
C LEU A 12 6.24 -3.44 19.19
N GLY A 13 6.44 -2.27 19.77
CA GLY A 13 5.95 -0.99 19.28
C GLY A 13 6.90 0.16 19.63
N GLN A 14 6.76 1.30 18.93
CA GLN A 14 7.56 2.50 19.19
C GLN A 14 7.45 2.99 20.65
N LYS A 15 6.35 2.65 21.35
CA LYS A 15 6.13 2.93 22.76
C LYS A 15 7.04 2.11 23.69
N GLU A 16 7.36 0.86 23.35
CA GLU A 16 8.34 0.02 24.07
C GLU A 16 9.78 0.19 23.57
N ASN A 17 9.99 0.94 22.48
CA ASN A 17 11.30 1.29 21.94
C ASN A 17 11.56 2.81 21.99
N PRO A 18 11.68 3.41 23.20
CA PRO A 18 11.88 4.84 23.37
C PRO A 18 13.20 5.36 22.76
N GLN A 19 14.08 4.46 22.32
CA GLN A 19 15.34 4.78 21.66
C GLN A 19 15.34 4.50 20.15
N GLY A 20 14.29 3.90 19.60
CA GLY A 20 14.17 3.58 18.17
C GLY A 20 15.23 2.60 17.62
N LYS A 21 15.79 1.71 18.45
CA LYS A 21 16.86 0.78 18.04
C LYS A 21 16.34 -0.65 17.84
N GLY A 22 16.79 -1.34 16.80
CA GLY A 22 16.39 -2.73 16.50
C GLY A 22 15.50 -2.87 15.26
N TRP A 23 15.13 -4.10 14.91
CA TRP A 23 14.44 -4.43 13.65
C TRP A 23 12.94 -4.04 13.63
N ALA A 24 12.38 -3.66 14.78
CA ALA A 24 10.99 -3.26 14.94
C ALA A 24 10.90 -1.76 15.25
N ALA A 25 10.94 -0.93 14.20
CA ALA A 25 10.88 0.53 14.29
C ALA A 25 9.50 1.11 13.90
N GLY A 26 8.54 0.27 13.50
CA GLY A 26 7.20 0.70 13.09
C GLY A 26 6.17 0.60 14.22
N GLU A 27 5.23 1.54 14.27
CA GLU A 27 4.04 1.44 15.11
C GLU A 27 3.27 0.14 14.78
N LYS A 28 2.81 -0.57 15.81
CA LYS A 28 1.99 -1.81 15.68
C LYS A 28 2.69 -2.99 15.00
N TYR A 29 4.02 -3.05 15.07
CA TYR A 29 4.80 -4.12 14.46
C TYR A 29 4.47 -5.51 15.05
N GLY A 30 4.35 -5.61 16.37
CA GLY A 30 3.97 -6.86 17.05
C GLY A 30 2.59 -7.37 16.62
N GLU A 31 1.60 -6.49 16.58
CA GLU A 31 0.23 -6.81 16.15
C GLU A 31 0.17 -7.30 14.70
N LYS A 32 0.98 -6.72 13.81
CA LYS A 32 1.12 -7.17 12.41
C LYS A 32 1.69 -8.58 12.32
N ILE A 33 2.75 -8.90 13.08
CA ILE A 33 3.34 -10.25 13.09
C ILE A 33 2.34 -11.29 13.59
N LEU A 34 1.61 -10.99 14.68
CA LEU A 34 0.61 -11.92 15.23
C LEU A 34 -0.54 -12.18 14.27
N SER A 35 -0.96 -11.14 13.54
CA SER A 35 -2.01 -11.25 12.52
C SER A 35 -1.57 -12.14 11.35
N ILE A 36 -0.32 -11.99 10.90
CA ILE A 36 0.28 -12.84 9.87
C ILE A 36 0.38 -14.29 10.36
N LEU A 37 0.89 -14.49 11.58
CA LEU A 37 1.03 -15.84 12.15
C LEU A 37 -0.32 -16.54 12.32
N LYS A 38 -1.34 -15.83 12.84
CA LYS A 38 -2.70 -16.36 12.96
C LYS A 38 -3.28 -16.71 11.60
N ALA A 39 -3.09 -15.87 10.58
CA ALA A 39 -3.55 -16.15 9.23
C ALA A 39 -2.89 -17.41 8.65
N VAL A 40 -1.57 -17.58 8.81
CA VAL A 40 -0.84 -18.77 8.33
C VAL A 40 -1.28 -20.05 9.04
N VAL A 41 -1.55 -19.97 10.34
CA VAL A 41 -1.90 -21.14 11.15
C VAL A 41 -3.38 -21.51 11.03
N SER A 42 -4.29 -20.54 10.87
CA SER A 42 -5.73 -20.82 10.90
C SER A 42 -6.25 -21.34 9.57
N GLU A 43 -5.76 -20.84 8.43
CA GLU A 43 -6.23 -21.27 7.11
C GLU A 43 -5.11 -21.03 6.09
N GLY A 44 -4.83 -22.00 5.22
CA GLY A 44 -3.94 -21.81 4.05
C GLY A 44 -4.47 -20.82 3.01
N LYS A 45 -5.08 -19.70 3.43
CA LYS A 45 -5.54 -18.60 2.59
C LYS A 45 -4.38 -17.64 2.32
N VAL A 46 -3.68 -17.95 1.23
CA VAL A 46 -2.76 -17.07 0.50
C VAL A 46 -3.36 -15.71 0.07
N GLN A 47 -4.67 -15.50 0.24
CA GLN A 47 -5.39 -14.28 -0.15
C GLN A 47 -5.00 -13.03 0.67
N PHE A 48 -4.47 -13.18 1.89
CA PHE A 48 -4.05 -12.04 2.71
C PHE A 48 -2.61 -11.57 2.40
N MET A 49 -1.81 -12.41 1.75
CA MET A 49 -0.44 -12.08 1.34
C MET A 49 -0.44 -11.16 0.10
N GLU A 50 -1.39 -11.35 -0.82
CA GLU A 50 -1.57 -10.48 -2.00
C GLU A 50 -1.98 -9.06 -1.60
N SER A 51 -2.86 -8.90 -0.61
CA SER A 51 -3.27 -7.58 -0.10
C SER A 51 -2.17 -6.87 0.70
N LEU A 52 -1.27 -7.61 1.36
CA LEU A 52 -0.07 -7.04 2.00
C LEU A 52 0.98 -6.59 0.97
N THR A 53 1.08 -7.24 -0.19
CA THR A 53 1.92 -6.76 -1.31
C THR A 53 1.33 -5.58 -2.07
N LEU A 54 0.02 -5.32 -1.93
CA LEU A 54 -0.70 -4.19 -2.53
C LEU A 54 -0.63 -2.91 -1.70
N SER A 55 -0.19 -3.00 -0.44
CA SER A 55 -0.09 -1.85 0.48
C SER A 55 1.22 -1.07 0.33
N ALA A 56 2.25 -1.65 -0.30
CA ALA A 56 3.49 -0.93 -0.56
C ALA A 56 3.33 -0.11 -1.84
N PRO A 57 3.56 1.22 -1.80
CA PRO A 57 3.52 2.03 -3.00
C PRO A 57 4.48 1.49 -4.05
N TYR A 58 4.00 1.31 -5.28
CA TYR A 58 4.80 0.83 -6.39
C TYR A 58 4.71 1.78 -7.59
N MET A 59 5.64 1.67 -8.53
CA MET A 59 5.67 2.54 -9.70
C MET A 59 4.99 1.87 -10.89
N VAL A 60 4.32 2.70 -11.69
CA VAL A 60 3.75 2.30 -12.98
C VAL A 60 4.15 3.28 -14.06
N ARG A 61 4.44 2.79 -15.26
CA ARG A 61 4.67 3.59 -16.45
C ARG A 61 3.38 3.69 -17.25
N VAL A 62 2.92 4.90 -17.52
CA VAL A 62 1.78 5.19 -18.39
C VAL A 62 2.32 5.68 -19.73
N ALA A 63 1.91 5.03 -20.82
CA ALA A 63 2.32 5.39 -22.18
C ALA A 63 1.29 6.29 -22.91
N ILE A 64 0.11 6.48 -22.32
CA ILE A 64 -0.99 7.23 -22.93
C ILE A 64 -0.95 8.70 -22.47
N PRO A 65 -0.93 9.67 -23.40
CA PRO A 65 -0.81 11.09 -23.05
C PRO A 65 -2.07 11.64 -22.37
N ASP A 66 -3.25 11.14 -22.69
CA ASP A 66 -4.55 11.64 -22.20
C ASP A 66 -5.29 10.63 -21.30
N LEU A 67 -4.56 9.79 -20.55
CA LEU A 67 -5.18 8.86 -19.60
C LEU A 67 -5.97 9.64 -18.53
N ASN A 68 -7.29 9.46 -18.54
CA ASN A 68 -8.22 10.20 -17.70
C ASN A 68 -8.07 9.82 -16.22
N ILE A 69 -8.03 10.83 -15.36
CA ILE A 69 -8.04 10.66 -13.91
C ILE A 69 -9.49 10.73 -13.41
N ARG A 70 -9.89 9.80 -12.55
CA ARG A 70 -11.26 9.66 -12.03
C ARG A 70 -11.34 9.77 -10.52
N LYS A 71 -12.52 10.16 -10.03
CA LYS A 71 -12.80 10.31 -8.59
C LYS A 71 -12.94 8.99 -7.83
N GLY A 72 -12.97 7.87 -8.52
CA GLY A 72 -13.11 6.54 -7.92
C GLY A 72 -12.67 5.43 -8.87
N PRO A 73 -12.53 4.21 -8.35
CA PRO A 73 -12.10 3.04 -9.11
C PRO A 73 -13.26 2.55 -9.99
N GLY A 74 -13.34 3.04 -11.22
CA GLY A 74 -14.37 2.61 -12.17
C GLY A 74 -14.70 3.64 -13.23
N THR A 75 -15.36 3.18 -14.30
CA THR A 75 -15.86 4.06 -15.37
C THR A 75 -17.11 4.84 -14.98
N ASP A 76 -17.85 4.37 -13.97
CA ASP A 76 -19.05 5.01 -13.43
C ASP A 76 -18.73 6.26 -12.60
N PHE A 77 -17.49 6.36 -12.11
CA PHE A 77 -17.05 7.54 -11.36
C PHE A 77 -16.75 8.71 -12.29
N PRO A 78 -17.13 9.93 -11.90
CA PRO A 78 -16.90 11.12 -12.71
C PRO A 78 -15.40 11.36 -12.91
N LYS A 79 -15.06 11.87 -14.10
CA LYS A 79 -13.72 12.36 -14.41
C LYS A 79 -13.42 13.62 -13.58
N THR A 80 -12.17 13.82 -13.19
CA THR A 80 -11.74 15.07 -12.53
C THR A 80 -11.52 16.22 -13.50
N GLY A 81 -11.56 15.96 -14.81
CA GLY A 81 -11.16 16.90 -15.85
C GLY A 81 -9.65 16.98 -16.06
N LYS A 82 -8.87 16.21 -15.29
CA LYS A 82 -7.41 16.08 -15.44
C LYS A 82 -7.06 14.74 -16.09
N PHE A 83 -5.89 14.71 -16.72
CA PHE A 83 -5.28 13.52 -17.28
C PHE A 83 -3.82 13.41 -16.78
N THR A 84 -3.24 12.21 -16.83
CA THR A 84 -1.88 11.99 -16.29
C THR A 84 -0.79 12.54 -17.19
N GLY A 85 -0.82 12.23 -18.49
CA GLY A 85 0.36 12.34 -19.35
C GLY A 85 1.15 11.04 -19.44
N VAL A 86 2.09 11.00 -20.39
CA VAL A 86 3.10 9.95 -20.49
C VAL A 86 4.13 10.15 -19.37
N GLY A 87 4.40 9.10 -18.59
CA GLY A 87 5.33 9.21 -17.48
C GLY A 87 5.29 8.03 -16.51
N ILE A 88 6.01 8.20 -15.40
CA ILE A 88 6.05 7.24 -14.30
C ILE A 88 5.28 7.82 -13.12
N PHE A 89 4.38 7.03 -12.54
CA PHE A 89 3.53 7.43 -11.44
C PHE A 89 3.63 6.42 -10.29
N THR A 90 3.46 6.89 -9.06
CA THR A 90 3.41 6.02 -7.88
C THR A 90 1.96 5.69 -7.55
N VAL A 91 1.62 4.41 -7.58
CA VAL A 91 0.35 3.85 -7.13
C VAL A 91 0.47 3.49 -5.66
N VAL A 92 -0.46 3.97 -4.84
CA VAL A 92 -0.49 3.70 -3.38
C VAL A 92 -1.55 2.69 -2.99
N GLU A 93 -2.53 2.47 -3.87
CA GLU A 93 -3.66 1.58 -3.63
C GLU A 93 -4.17 1.09 -4.98
N GLU A 94 -4.61 -0.15 -5.02
CA GLU A 94 -5.22 -0.76 -6.19
C GLU A 94 -6.57 -1.36 -5.81
N GLN A 95 -7.57 -1.13 -6.66
CA GLN A 95 -8.91 -1.64 -6.47
C GLN A 95 -9.53 -1.93 -7.84
N ASP A 96 -9.99 -3.16 -8.06
CA ASP A 96 -10.73 -3.58 -9.27
C ASP A 96 -10.03 -3.22 -10.60
N GLY A 97 -8.70 -3.31 -10.65
CA GLY A 97 -7.89 -2.95 -11.83
C GLY A 97 -7.65 -1.44 -12.01
N TRP A 98 -7.94 -0.65 -10.97
CA TRP A 98 -7.65 0.79 -10.90
C TRP A 98 -6.58 1.07 -9.86
N GLY A 99 -5.70 2.02 -10.15
CA GLY A 99 -4.65 2.47 -9.26
C GLY A 99 -4.90 3.90 -8.78
N LEU A 100 -4.83 4.12 -7.47
CA LEU A 100 -4.84 5.45 -6.88
C LEU A 100 -3.43 6.03 -6.90
N LEU A 101 -3.29 7.20 -7.51
CA LEU A 101 -2.03 7.92 -7.55
C LEU A 101 -1.70 8.56 -6.19
N LYS A 102 -0.42 8.47 -5.78
CA LYS A 102 0.09 9.07 -4.53
C LYS A 102 -0.29 10.55 -4.38
N ALA A 103 -0.22 11.32 -5.46
CA ALA A 103 -0.54 12.75 -5.46
C ALA A 103 -2.01 13.08 -5.14
N TYR A 104 -2.90 12.09 -5.25
CA TYR A 104 -4.33 12.23 -5.03
C TYR A 104 -4.81 11.34 -3.87
N ALA A 105 -3.89 10.79 -3.08
CA ALA A 105 -4.20 9.87 -1.99
C ALA A 105 -5.05 10.51 -0.89
N GLU A 106 -4.82 11.79 -0.58
CA GLU A 106 -5.54 12.51 0.49
C GLU A 106 -7.04 12.67 0.19
N LYS A 107 -7.39 13.01 -1.06
CA LYS A 107 -8.78 13.22 -1.50
C LYS A 107 -9.39 11.99 -2.15
N ARG A 108 -8.59 10.94 -2.37
CA ARG A 108 -8.94 9.70 -3.07
C ARG A 108 -9.63 9.92 -4.43
N ASP A 109 -9.24 10.99 -5.12
CA ASP A 109 -9.88 11.43 -6.36
C ASP A 109 -8.96 11.30 -7.59
N GLY A 110 -7.94 10.45 -7.51
CA GLY A 110 -6.94 10.27 -8.56
C GLY A 110 -6.75 8.84 -9.02
N TRP A 111 -7.85 8.19 -9.40
CA TRP A 111 -7.84 6.83 -9.90
C TRP A 111 -7.56 6.78 -11.39
N ILE A 112 -6.63 5.91 -11.78
CA ILE A 112 -6.28 5.63 -13.17
C ILE A 112 -6.48 4.14 -13.47
N SER A 113 -6.81 3.79 -14.71
CA SER A 113 -6.96 2.39 -15.08
C SER A 113 -5.58 1.75 -15.27
N LEU A 114 -5.31 0.67 -14.55
CA LEU A 114 -4.04 -0.06 -14.62
C LEU A 114 -3.93 -0.91 -15.88
N ALA A 115 -5.03 -1.16 -16.59
CA ALA A 115 -5.01 -1.82 -17.90
C ALA A 115 -4.15 -1.06 -18.93
N PHE A 116 -3.95 0.24 -18.73
CA PHE A 116 -3.13 1.11 -19.60
C PHE A 116 -1.79 1.51 -18.96
N ALA A 117 -1.42 0.88 -17.86
CA ALA A 117 -0.19 1.15 -17.13
C ALA A 117 0.64 -0.14 -17.01
N THR A 118 1.97 -0.02 -17.07
CA THR A 118 2.87 -1.16 -16.87
C THR A 118 3.61 -0.98 -15.56
N ARG A 119 3.48 -1.94 -14.64
CA ARG A 119 4.25 -1.97 -13.39
C ARG A 119 5.75 -2.08 -13.69
N ILE A 120 6.56 -1.36 -12.92
CA ILE A 120 8.03 -1.33 -12.98
C ILE A 120 8.63 -1.84 -11.66
#